data_AF-A0A1J4L062-F1
#
_entry.id   AF-A0A1J4L062-F1
#
_cell.length_a   1.000
_cell.length_b   1.000
_cell.length_c   1.000
_cell.angle_alpha   90.00
_cell.angle_beta   90.00
_cell.angle_gamma   90.00
#
_symmetry.space_group_name_H-M   'P 1'
#
loop_
_entity.id
_entity.type
_entity.pdbx_description
1 polymer ?
#
loop_
_entity_poly.entity_id
_entity_poly.type
_entity_poly.pdbx_seq_one_letter_code
_entity_poly.pdbx_strand_id
1 'polypeptide(L)'
;MTVTLNIKYAGDGSSALINAVPSDSTIEKTKKLIAKANKMTSVESIRIIQRGKILYDDQKLENLIPGPNNTIVLYVTGIPGKVHKPITNNNNQQNIQFRAGNIFNPIKRRSLVNELKNKIIENQKGLLMLGALVIGTLAFAFMSLERSSTRFPNSSNKPESMSRLTKLLISVVVFGGVAFGLALINRVEISVIKKCAVLFFMSILPTFDVEAFMRERQFTQ
;
A
#
# COMPACT_ATOMS: atom_id res chain seq x y z
N MET A 1 -30.53 15.21 -15.81
CA MET A 1 -29.62 15.67 -14.75
C MET A 1 -28.18 15.57 -15.26
N THR A 2 -27.24 16.34 -14.72
CA THR A 2 -25.82 16.25 -15.12
C THR A 2 -24.98 15.63 -14.01
N VAL A 3 -23.99 14.83 -14.41
CA VAL A 3 -23.03 14.15 -13.52
C VAL A 3 -21.61 14.62 -13.82
N THR A 4 -20.75 14.57 -12.82
CA THR A 4 -19.30 14.81 -13.00
C THR A 4 -18.59 13.48 -13.10
N LEU A 5 -17.77 13.27 -14.13
CA LEU A 5 -16.99 12.05 -14.27
C LEU A 5 -15.56 12.28 -13.80
N ASN A 6 -15.10 11.49 -12.84
CA ASN A 6 -13.70 11.42 -12.44
C ASN A 6 -13.06 10.18 -13.05
N ILE A 7 -12.29 10.38 -14.11
CA ILE A 7 -11.66 9.33 -14.91
C ILE A 7 -10.27 9.07 -14.35
N LYS A 8 -10.01 7.84 -13.92
CA LYS A 8 -8.69 7.38 -13.47
C LYS A 8 -8.10 6.43 -14.51
N TYR A 9 -6.94 6.78 -15.06
CA TYR A 9 -6.24 5.95 -16.04
C TYR A 9 -5.38 4.90 -15.32
N ALA A 10 -5.58 3.62 -15.66
CA ALA A 10 -4.88 2.54 -14.99
C ALA A 10 -3.38 2.45 -15.35
N GLY A 11 -2.98 2.96 -16.51
CA GLY A 11 -1.62 2.83 -17.02
C GLY A 11 -0.60 3.70 -16.28
N ASP A 12 -0.96 4.95 -15.97
CA ASP A 12 -0.06 5.94 -15.38
C ASP A 12 -0.58 6.51 -14.04
N GLY A 13 -1.78 6.10 -13.61
CA GLY A 13 -2.42 6.61 -12.40
C GLY A 13 -2.91 8.06 -12.51
N SER A 14 -2.88 8.66 -13.71
CA SER A 14 -3.38 10.02 -13.91
C SER A 14 -4.90 10.06 -13.80
N SER A 15 -5.44 11.26 -13.57
CA SER A 15 -6.87 11.48 -13.50
C SER A 15 -7.31 12.67 -14.33
N ALA A 16 -8.49 12.57 -14.95
CA ALA A 16 -9.15 13.65 -15.66
C ALA A 16 -10.57 13.84 -15.13
N LEU A 17 -11.02 15.08 -15.03
CA LEU A 17 -12.38 15.43 -14.64
C LEU A 17 -13.15 15.91 -15.87
N ILE A 18 -14.30 15.30 -16.14
CA ILE A 18 -15.24 15.76 -17.15
C ILE A 18 -16.49 16.25 -16.42
N ASN A 19 -16.68 17.56 -16.44
CA ASN A 19 -17.82 18.20 -15.80
C ASN A 19 -19.06 18.15 -16.71
N ALA A 20 -20.23 18.12 -16.08
CA ALA A 20 -21.53 18.30 -16.74
C ALA A 20 -21.87 17.29 -17.86
N VAL A 21 -21.61 16.00 -17.63
CA VAL A 21 -22.03 14.94 -18.57
C VAL A 21 -23.51 14.62 -18.34
N PRO A 22 -24.35 14.51 -19.38
CA PRO A 22 -25.75 14.10 -19.23
C PRO A 22 -25.86 12.70 -18.61
N SER A 23 -26.72 12.53 -17.59
CA SER A 23 -26.89 11.25 -16.87
C SER A 23 -27.46 10.13 -17.75
N ASP A 24 -28.20 10.48 -18.80
CA ASP A 24 -28.76 9.56 -19.79
C ASP A 24 -27.74 9.11 -20.86
N SER A 25 -26.52 9.65 -20.83
CA SER A 25 -25.46 9.25 -21.76
C SER A 25 -25.07 7.79 -21.57
N THR A 26 -24.80 7.11 -22.68
CA THR A 26 -24.30 5.73 -22.68
C THR A 26 -22.79 5.67 -22.45
N ILE A 27 -22.29 4.52 -22.02
CA ILE A 27 -20.86 4.24 -21.88
C ILE A 27 -20.15 4.37 -23.21
N GLU A 28 -20.77 3.98 -24.33
CA GLU A 28 -20.19 4.16 -25.67
C GLU A 28 -19.86 5.64 -25.95
N LYS A 29 -20.79 6.55 -25.64
CA LYS A 29 -20.58 8.00 -25.78
C LYS A 29 -19.46 8.48 -24.86
N THR A 30 -19.39 7.97 -23.63
CA THR A 30 -18.29 8.26 -22.71
C THR A 30 -16.94 7.80 -23.26
N LYS A 31 -16.86 6.58 -23.83
CA LYS A 31 -15.63 6.09 -24.47
C LYS A 31 -15.22 6.98 -25.65
N LYS A 32 -16.16 7.43 -26.48
CA LYS A 32 -15.91 8.37 -27.58
C LYS A 32 -15.35 9.71 -27.09
N LEU A 33 -15.89 10.25 -25.99
CA LEU A 33 -15.36 11.47 -25.35
C LEU A 33 -13.93 11.27 -24.87
N ILE A 34 -13.65 10.14 -24.22
CA ILE A 34 -12.31 9.79 -23.73
C ILE A 34 -11.33 9.61 -24.90
N ALA A 35 -11.74 8.91 -25.96
CA ALA A 35 -10.92 8.72 -27.16
C ALA A 35 -10.55 10.06 -27.79
N LYS A 36 -11.53 10.95 -27.98
CA LYS A 36 -11.32 12.31 -28.52
C LYS A 36 -10.33 13.11 -27.69
N ALA A 37 -10.48 13.07 -26.37
CA ALA A 37 -9.58 13.72 -25.43
C ALA A 37 -8.14 13.20 -25.50
N ASN A 38 -7.97 11.89 -25.64
CA ASN A 38 -6.66 11.23 -25.73
C ASN A 38 -6.14 11.13 -27.17
N LYS A 39 -6.79 11.81 -28.14
CA LYS A 39 -6.44 11.80 -29.57
C LYS A 39 -6.33 10.39 -30.17
N MET A 40 -7.21 9.49 -29.75
CA MET A 40 -7.26 8.11 -30.24
C MET A 40 -8.20 8.00 -31.43
N THR A 41 -7.82 7.17 -32.40
CA THR A 41 -8.64 6.84 -33.58
C THR A 41 -9.65 5.73 -33.29
N SER A 42 -9.29 4.74 -32.46
CA SER A 42 -10.15 3.63 -32.08
C SER A 42 -10.66 3.76 -30.65
N VAL A 43 -11.94 3.43 -30.47
CA VAL A 43 -12.65 3.37 -29.18
C VAL A 43 -12.69 1.94 -28.64
N GLU A 44 -12.47 0.95 -29.50
CA GLU A 44 -12.63 -0.47 -29.19
C GLU A 44 -11.64 -0.99 -28.15
N SER A 45 -10.46 -0.39 -28.04
CA SER A 45 -9.49 -0.75 -27.02
C SER A 45 -9.89 -0.25 -25.63
N ILE A 46 -10.76 0.75 -25.54
CA ILE A 46 -11.12 1.40 -24.29
C ILE A 46 -12.08 0.49 -23.50
N ARG A 47 -11.70 0.18 -22.27
CA ARG A 47 -12.57 -0.48 -21.29
C ARG A 47 -12.78 0.46 -20.11
N ILE A 48 -14.04 0.62 -19.70
CA ILE A 48 -14.43 1.44 -18.57
C ILE A 48 -14.86 0.49 -17.45
N ILE A 49 -14.33 0.70 -16.25
CA ILE A 49 -14.52 -0.16 -15.08
C ILE A 49 -15.06 0.69 -13.93
N GLN A 50 -16.10 0.21 -13.25
CA GLN A 50 -16.58 0.79 -12.00
C GLN A 50 -16.73 -0.32 -10.95
N ARG A 51 -16.13 -0.13 -9.76
CA ARG A 51 -16.17 -1.09 -8.64
C ARG A 51 -15.82 -2.53 -9.05
N GLY A 52 -14.80 -2.69 -9.89
CA GLY A 52 -14.31 -4.00 -10.36
C GLY A 52 -15.13 -4.63 -11.48
N LYS A 53 -16.21 -4.00 -11.97
CA LYS A 53 -17.00 -4.49 -13.11
C LYS A 53 -16.71 -3.68 -14.37
N ILE A 54 -16.47 -4.38 -15.49
CA ILE A 54 -16.38 -3.77 -16.82
C ILE A 54 -17.78 -3.38 -17.26
N LEU A 55 -17.94 -2.13 -17.70
CA LEU A 55 -19.20 -1.59 -18.17
C LEU A 55 -19.41 -1.86 -19.66
N TYR A 56 -20.65 -2.19 -20.04
CA TYR A 56 -21.06 -2.44 -21.42
C TYR A 56 -21.47 -1.14 -22.12
N ASP A 57 -21.40 -1.12 -23.46
CA ASP A 57 -21.56 0.10 -24.26
C ASP A 57 -22.98 0.70 -24.23
N ASP A 58 -23.99 -0.15 -24.07
CA ASP A 58 -25.42 0.19 -23.98
C ASP A 58 -25.84 0.69 -22.59
N GLN A 59 -25.03 0.47 -21.55
CA GLN A 59 -25.32 0.95 -20.20
C GLN A 59 -25.31 2.48 -20.16
N LYS A 60 -26.25 3.04 -19.38
CA LYS A 60 -26.35 4.47 -19.14
C LYS A 60 -25.62 4.88 -17.86
N LEU A 61 -25.14 6.12 -17.81
CA LEU A 61 -24.48 6.69 -16.63
C LEU A 61 -25.40 6.76 -15.41
N GLU A 62 -26.71 6.94 -15.61
CA GLU A 62 -27.72 6.96 -14.53
C GLU A 62 -27.80 5.65 -13.74
N ASN A 63 -27.43 4.52 -14.36
CA ASN A 63 -27.42 3.20 -13.72
C ASN A 63 -26.15 2.96 -12.91
N LEU A 64 -25.19 3.88 -12.95
CA LEU A 64 -23.93 3.78 -12.22
C LEU A 64 -24.07 4.36 -10.82
N ILE A 65 -23.26 3.86 -9.90
CA ILE A 65 -23.35 4.30 -8.51
C ILE A 65 -22.66 5.66 -8.37
N PRO A 66 -23.39 6.74 -8.04
CA PRO A 66 -22.79 8.05 -7.84
C PRO A 66 -21.97 8.06 -6.54
N GLY A 67 -20.86 8.79 -6.56
CA GLY A 67 -20.12 9.16 -5.37
C GLY A 67 -20.62 10.48 -4.77
N PRO A 68 -19.87 11.07 -3.83
CA PRO A 68 -20.20 12.40 -3.29
C PRO A 68 -20.26 13.45 -4.41
N ASN A 69 -21.13 14.44 -4.25
CA ASN A 69 -21.33 15.54 -5.22
C ASN A 69 -21.70 15.08 -6.63
N ASN A 70 -22.48 14.01 -6.75
CA ASN A 70 -22.91 13.44 -8.04
C ASN A 70 -21.72 13.10 -8.97
N THR A 71 -20.59 12.72 -8.37
CA THR A 71 -19.35 12.41 -9.08
C THR A 71 -19.22 10.90 -9.27
N ILE A 72 -19.13 10.44 -10.51
CA ILE A 72 -18.93 9.04 -10.86
C ILE A 72 -17.44 8.80 -11.10
N VAL A 73 -16.83 7.91 -10.32
CA VAL A 73 -15.43 7.51 -10.52
C VAL A 73 -15.37 6.34 -11.50
N LEU A 74 -14.67 6.53 -12.62
CA LEU A 74 -14.50 5.54 -13.68
C LEU A 74 -13.02 5.20 -13.84
N TYR A 75 -12.67 3.92 -13.85
CA TYR A 75 -11.34 3.44 -14.16
C TYR A 75 -11.27 3.08 -15.64
N VAL A 76 -10.24 3.55 -16.34
CA VAL A 76 -10.13 3.38 -17.79
C VAL A 76 -8.82 2.68 -18.15
N THR A 77 -8.93 1.66 -19.00
CA THR A 77 -7.81 0.87 -19.53
C THR A 77 -7.82 0.86 -21.06
N GLY A 78 -6.73 0.38 -21.67
CA GLY A 78 -6.60 0.26 -23.13
C GLY A 78 -6.29 1.57 -23.88
N ILE A 79 -5.76 2.55 -23.15
CA ILE A 79 -5.26 3.83 -23.69
C ILE A 79 -3.72 3.78 -23.67
N PRO A 80 -3.04 4.01 -24.80
CA PRO A 80 -1.58 3.96 -24.86
C PRO A 80 -0.96 5.09 -24.03
N GLY A 81 -0.04 4.74 -23.12
CA GLY A 81 0.46 5.59 -22.03
C GLY A 81 1.22 6.88 -22.39
N LYS A 82 1.30 7.27 -23.67
CA LYS A 82 2.06 8.45 -24.13
C LYS A 82 1.20 9.70 -24.38
N VAL A 83 -0.12 9.68 -24.13
CA VAL A 83 -1.03 10.79 -24.51
C VAL A 83 -2.00 11.22 -23.39
N HIS A 84 -1.57 11.17 -22.13
CA HIS A 84 -2.39 11.67 -21.03
C HIS A 84 -2.23 13.19 -20.89
N LYS A 85 -3.15 13.95 -21.47
CA LYS A 85 -3.31 15.38 -21.18
C LYS A 85 -4.55 15.58 -20.30
N PRO A 86 -4.52 16.52 -19.33
CA PRO A 86 -5.72 16.90 -18.62
C PRO A 86 -6.76 17.42 -19.61
N ILE A 87 -7.96 16.83 -19.57
CA ILE A 87 -9.09 17.22 -20.40
C ILE A 87 -9.70 18.46 -19.77
N THR A 88 -9.27 19.64 -20.21
CA THR A 88 -9.96 20.89 -19.87
C THR A 88 -10.97 21.16 -20.99
N ASN A 89 -12.26 20.97 -20.70
CA ASN A 89 -13.34 21.33 -21.62
C ASN A 89 -13.47 22.86 -21.65
N ASN A 90 -12.63 23.54 -22.43
CA ASN A 90 -12.76 24.98 -22.66
C ASN A 90 -13.68 25.24 -23.85
N ASN A 91 -14.98 25.30 -23.59
CA ASN A 91 -15.86 26.15 -24.37
C ASN A 91 -15.73 27.57 -23.82
N ASN A 92 -14.75 28.31 -24.33
CA ASN A 92 -14.80 29.75 -24.64
C ASN A 92 -13.39 30.33 -24.76
N GLN A 93 -13.28 31.25 -25.70
CA GLN A 93 -12.14 32.04 -26.12
C GLN A 93 -11.36 32.67 -24.96
N GLN A 94 -10.03 32.70 -25.11
CA GLN A 94 -9.07 33.79 -24.84
C GLN A 94 -7.72 33.15 -24.49
N ASN A 95 -6.76 33.15 -25.42
CA ASN A 95 -5.73 34.19 -25.51
C ASN A 95 -5.09 34.47 -24.15
N ILE A 96 -3.90 33.93 -23.92
CA ILE A 96 -2.77 34.57 -23.25
C ILE A 96 -1.57 33.63 -23.39
N GLN A 97 -0.55 34.14 -24.08
CA GLN A 97 0.82 33.64 -24.08
C GLN A 97 1.36 33.64 -22.65
N PHE A 98 1.94 32.53 -22.18
CA PHE A 98 3.01 32.60 -21.17
C PHE A 98 4.08 31.56 -21.44
N ARG A 99 5.13 32.07 -22.11
CA ARG A 99 6.55 31.99 -21.72
C ARG A 99 7.03 30.66 -21.13
N ALA A 100 7.77 29.93 -21.97
CA ALA A 100 8.77 28.96 -21.54
C ALA A 100 9.73 29.61 -20.53
N GLY A 101 9.82 29.02 -19.34
CA GLY A 101 10.76 29.40 -18.30
C GLY A 101 10.99 28.20 -17.39
N ASN A 102 12.23 27.71 -17.38
CA ASN A 102 12.72 26.64 -16.53
C ASN A 102 12.35 26.86 -15.05
N ILE A 103 11.50 25.99 -14.49
CA ILE A 103 11.42 25.81 -13.04
C ILE A 103 11.33 24.31 -12.78
N PHE A 104 12.47 23.72 -12.43
CA PHE A 104 12.52 22.43 -11.74
C PHE A 104 11.57 22.49 -10.54
N ASN A 105 10.48 21.73 -10.60
CA ASN A 105 9.37 21.82 -9.68
C ASN A 105 9.71 21.00 -8.40
N PRO A 106 10.01 21.61 -7.24
CA PRO A 106 10.33 20.88 -6.00
C PRO A 106 9.11 20.16 -5.38
N ILE A 107 7.92 20.33 -5.96
CA ILE A 107 6.65 19.84 -5.43
C ILE A 107 6.50 18.31 -5.58
N LYS A 108 7.10 17.70 -6.61
CA LYS A 108 7.02 16.24 -6.82
C LYS A 108 7.79 15.41 -5.77
N ARG A 109 8.82 15.97 -5.12
CA ARG A 109 9.53 15.25 -4.04
C ARG A 109 8.74 15.20 -2.73
N ARG A 110 7.93 16.22 -2.42
CA ARG A 110 7.10 16.22 -1.19
C ARG A 110 5.93 15.24 -1.27
N SER A 111 5.34 15.04 -2.44
CA SER A 111 4.23 14.10 -2.63
C SER A 111 4.65 12.65 -2.37
N LEU A 112 5.80 12.19 -2.90
CA LEU A 112 6.29 10.83 -2.65
C LEU A 112 6.67 10.59 -1.19
N VAL A 113 7.27 11.58 -0.51
CA VAL A 113 7.65 11.45 0.91
C VAL A 113 6.41 11.40 1.81
N ASN A 114 5.37 12.17 1.48
CA ASN A 114 4.11 12.14 2.23
C ASN A 114 3.31 10.87 1.97
N GLU A 115 3.35 10.34 0.75
CA GLU A 115 2.72 9.07 0.40
C GLU A 115 3.44 7.87 1.05
N LEU A 116 4.77 7.90 1.10
CA LEU A 116 5.57 6.94 1.87
C LEU A 116 5.30 7.05 3.38
N LYS A 117 5.23 8.27 3.93
CA LYS A 117 4.85 8.47 5.35
C LYS A 117 3.47 7.90 5.64
N ASN A 118 2.49 8.14 4.78
CA ASN A 118 1.14 7.62 4.98
C ASN A 118 1.08 6.09 4.85
N LYS A 119 1.81 5.49 3.90
CA LYS A 119 1.93 4.03 3.80
C LYS A 119 2.68 3.40 4.98
N ILE A 120 3.68 4.10 5.53
CA ILE A 120 4.42 3.66 6.72
C ILE A 120 3.53 3.74 7.97
N ILE A 121 2.66 4.76 8.06
CA ILE A 121 1.68 4.89 9.16
C ILE A 121 0.59 3.82 9.02
N GLU A 122 0.09 3.60 7.80
CA GLU A 122 -0.95 2.60 7.50
C GLU A 122 -0.45 1.16 7.77
N ASN A 123 0.82 0.88 7.46
CA ASN A 123 1.46 -0.41 7.74
C ASN A 123 2.36 -0.40 8.98
N GLN A 124 2.20 0.56 9.89
CA GLN A 124 3.10 0.72 11.04
C GLN A 124 3.13 -0.54 11.91
N LYS A 125 1.99 -1.23 12.05
CA LYS A 125 1.86 -2.49 12.77
C LYS A 125 2.60 -3.64 12.06
N GLY A 126 2.50 -3.72 10.73
CA GLY A 126 3.21 -4.71 9.91
C GLY A 126 4.73 -4.47 9.89
N LEU A 127 5.15 -3.22 9.82
CA LEU A 127 6.57 -2.84 9.85
C LEU A 127 7.19 -3.13 11.24
N LEU A 128 6.45 -2.87 12.32
CA LEU A 128 6.85 -3.23 13.68
C LEU A 128 6.95 -4.75 13.86
N MET A 129 5.99 -5.51 13.31
CA MET A 129 6.02 -6.97 13.36
C MET A 129 7.20 -7.55 12.56
N LEU A 130 7.48 -7.00 11.36
CA LEU A 130 8.65 -7.37 10.55
C LEU A 130 9.95 -7.07 11.30
N GLY A 131 10.05 -5.89 11.93
CA GLY A 131 11.19 -5.52 12.77
C GLY A 131 11.38 -6.47 13.95
N ALA A 132 10.31 -6.83 14.65
CA ALA A 132 10.35 -7.81 15.74
C ALA A 132 10.81 -9.19 15.26
N LEU A 133 10.37 -9.62 14.08
CA LEU A 133 10.73 -10.90 13.49
C LEU A 133 12.22 -10.94 13.11
N VAL A 134 12.73 -9.88 12.49
CA VAL A 134 14.16 -9.74 12.14
C VAL A 134 15.04 -9.71 13.40
N ILE A 135 14.66 -8.92 14.42
CA ILE A 135 15.41 -8.87 15.69
C ILE A 135 15.36 -10.24 16.40
N GLY A 136 14.19 -10.89 16.43
CA GLY A 136 14.04 -12.22 17.02
C GLY A 136 14.84 -13.30 16.31
N THR A 137 14.88 -13.29 14.97
CA THR A 137 15.71 -14.24 14.19
C THR A 137 17.20 -13.97 14.39
N LEU A 138 17.62 -12.71 14.44
CA LEU A 138 19.01 -12.36 14.77
C LEU A 138 19.38 -12.82 16.18
N ALA A 139 18.55 -12.56 17.18
CA ALA A 139 18.77 -13.00 18.55
C ALA A 139 18.84 -14.54 18.66
N PHE A 140 17.96 -15.26 17.96
CA PHE A 140 17.97 -16.72 17.92
C PHE A 140 19.21 -17.27 17.20
N ALA A 141 19.65 -16.65 16.10
CA ALA A 141 20.87 -17.01 15.41
C ALA A 141 22.10 -16.80 16.31
N PHE A 142 22.16 -15.68 17.05
CA PHE A 142 23.22 -15.42 18.03
C PHE A 142 23.22 -16.44 19.17
N MET A 143 22.07 -16.74 19.79
CA MET A 143 22.00 -17.80 20.81
C MET A 143 22.40 -19.17 20.26
N SER A 144 22.06 -19.47 19.01
CA SER A 144 22.44 -20.72 18.34
C SER A 144 23.95 -20.80 18.07
N LEU A 145 24.57 -19.68 17.68
CA LEU A 145 26.01 -19.54 17.53
C LEU A 145 26.74 -19.65 18.88
N GLU A 146 26.20 -19.05 19.94
CA GLU A 146 26.79 -19.13 21.27
C GLU A 146 26.71 -20.56 21.82
N ARG A 147 25.57 -21.24 21.60
CA ARG A 147 25.39 -22.66 21.98
C ARG A 147 26.31 -23.61 21.21
N SER A 148 26.58 -23.33 19.92
CA SER A 148 27.55 -24.12 19.12
C SER A 148 29.01 -23.76 19.41
N SER A 149 29.27 -22.54 19.91
CA SER A 149 30.63 -22.06 20.18
C SER A 149 31.32 -22.65 21.41
N THR A 150 30.62 -23.47 22.20
CA THR A 150 31.23 -24.31 23.25
C THR A 150 32.13 -25.44 22.69
N ARG A 151 32.31 -25.54 21.37
CA ARG A 151 33.21 -26.51 20.71
C ARG A 151 34.22 -25.92 19.71
N PHE A 152 34.47 -24.61 19.68
CA PHE A 152 35.59 -24.12 18.86
C PHE A 152 36.91 -24.36 19.60
N PRO A 153 37.88 -25.11 19.01
CA PRO A 153 39.19 -25.31 19.62
C PRO A 153 39.85 -23.94 19.84
N ASN A 154 40.42 -23.76 21.04
CA ASN A 154 41.13 -22.56 21.46
C ASN A 154 42.23 -22.20 20.44
N SER A 155 41.90 -21.30 19.52
CA SER A 155 42.88 -20.58 18.72
C SER A 155 43.44 -19.47 19.61
N SER A 156 44.67 -19.66 20.08
CA SER A 156 45.38 -18.80 21.04
C SER A 156 45.70 -17.39 20.54
N ASN A 157 45.30 -17.02 19.31
CA ASN A 157 45.72 -15.77 18.67
C ASN A 157 44.51 -14.98 18.13
N LYS A 158 43.45 -14.80 18.94
CA LYS A 158 42.40 -13.82 18.61
C LYS A 158 42.85 -12.42 19.05
N PRO A 159 42.93 -11.44 18.13
CA PRO A 159 43.29 -10.06 18.50
C PRO A 159 42.26 -9.51 19.50
N GLU A 160 42.75 -9.00 20.63
CA GLU A 160 41.95 -8.46 21.74
C GLU A 160 40.88 -7.44 21.28
N SER A 161 41.16 -6.72 20.20
CA SER A 161 40.26 -5.73 19.59
C SER A 161 38.96 -6.34 19.06
N MET A 162 38.99 -7.55 18.48
CA MET A 162 37.78 -8.22 18.01
C MET A 162 36.88 -8.59 19.18
N SER A 163 37.44 -8.99 20.33
CA SER A 163 36.65 -9.38 21.51
C SER A 163 35.83 -8.22 22.08
N ARG A 164 36.38 -7.00 22.07
CA ARG A 164 35.69 -5.79 22.56
C ARG A 164 34.57 -5.37 21.61
N LEU A 165 34.82 -5.44 20.30
CA LEU A 165 33.85 -5.06 19.28
C LEU A 165 32.66 -6.04 19.23
N THR A 166 32.91 -7.35 19.39
CA THR A 166 31.84 -8.35 19.51
C THR A 166 31.01 -8.15 20.78
N LYS A 167 31.64 -7.86 21.93
CA LYS A 167 30.90 -7.54 23.18
C LYS A 167 30.06 -6.28 23.07
N LEU A 168 30.55 -5.25 22.38
CA LEU A 168 29.80 -4.02 22.10
C LEU A 168 28.60 -4.28 21.19
N LEU A 169 28.79 -5.06 20.12
CA LEU A 169 27.71 -5.48 19.23
C LEU A 169 26.64 -6.29 19.97
N ILE A 170 27.04 -7.25 20.80
CA ILE A 170 26.12 -8.04 21.63
C ILE A 170 25.35 -7.12 22.58
N SER A 171 26.05 -6.22 23.28
CA SER A 171 25.43 -5.25 24.18
C SER A 171 24.40 -4.39 23.44
N VAL A 172 24.73 -3.86 22.27
CA VAL A 172 23.82 -3.03 21.45
C VAL A 172 22.60 -3.83 20.99
N VAL A 173 22.78 -5.09 20.57
CA VAL A 173 21.67 -5.96 20.14
C VAL A 173 20.76 -6.31 21.32
N VAL A 174 21.32 -6.62 22.49
CA VAL A 174 20.54 -6.94 23.68
C VAL A 174 19.80 -5.71 24.20
N PHE A 175 20.49 -4.58 24.37
CA PHE A 175 19.87 -3.34 24.84
C PHE A 175 18.85 -2.81 23.85
N GLY A 176 19.16 -2.86 22.55
CA GLY A 176 18.25 -2.49 21.48
C GLY A 176 17.02 -3.40 21.41
N GLY A 177 17.21 -4.70 21.59
CA GLY A 177 16.12 -5.69 21.65
C GLY A 177 15.19 -5.46 22.85
N VAL A 178 15.74 -5.19 24.04
CA VAL A 178 14.96 -4.90 25.25
C VAL A 178 14.21 -3.57 25.12
N ALA A 179 14.87 -2.51 24.65
CA ALA A 179 14.23 -1.21 24.43
C ALA A 179 13.11 -1.30 23.37
N PHE A 180 13.34 -2.08 22.31
CA PHE A 180 12.33 -2.34 21.27
C PHE A 180 11.16 -3.19 21.79
N GLY A 181 11.44 -4.22 22.60
CA GLY A 181 10.42 -5.02 23.27
C GLY A 181 9.55 -4.17 24.21
N LEU A 182 10.16 -3.31 25.03
CA LEU A 182 9.44 -2.36 25.89
C LEU A 182 8.62 -1.35 25.07
N ALA A 183 9.16 -0.83 23.97
CA ALA A 183 8.43 0.07 23.07
C ALA A 183 7.24 -0.63 22.39
N LEU A 184 7.37 -1.91 22.05
CA LEU A 184 6.28 -2.73 21.51
C LEU A 184 5.20 -2.98 22.56
N ILE A 185 5.57 -3.34 23.79
CA ILE A 185 4.62 -3.56 24.89
C ILE A 185 3.83 -2.28 25.21
N ASN A 186 4.48 -1.13 25.15
CA ASN A 186 3.84 0.15 25.42
C ASN A 186 2.97 0.68 24.25
N ARG A 187 3.19 0.20 23.01
CA ARG A 187 2.42 0.64 21.82
C ARG A 187 1.38 -0.35 21.34
N VAL A 188 1.58 -1.63 21.59
CA VAL A 188 0.72 -2.70 21.10
C VAL A 188 -0.15 -3.14 22.24
N GLU A 189 -1.47 -2.94 22.13
CA GLU A 189 -2.41 -3.53 23.06
C GLU A 189 -2.13 -5.03 23.19
N ILE A 190 -1.96 -5.51 24.42
CA ILE A 190 -1.64 -6.91 24.75
C ILE A 190 -2.63 -7.89 24.06
N SER A 191 -3.84 -7.40 23.75
CA SER A 191 -4.87 -8.09 22.97
C SER A 191 -4.38 -8.58 21.60
N VAL A 192 -3.57 -7.78 20.90
CA VAL A 192 -3.04 -8.09 19.56
C VAL A 192 -1.93 -9.12 19.64
N ILE A 193 -1.04 -9.01 20.63
CA ILE A 193 0.04 -9.98 20.85
C ILE A 193 -0.55 -11.35 21.19
N LYS A 194 -1.58 -11.41 22.05
CA LYS A 194 -2.30 -12.66 22.35
C LYS A 194 -2.90 -13.29 21.09
N LYS A 195 -3.57 -12.51 20.23
CA LYS A 195 -4.15 -13.01 18.98
C LYS A 195 -3.07 -13.56 18.03
N CYS A 196 -1.95 -12.85 17.88
CA CYS A 196 -0.84 -13.32 17.05
C CYS A 196 -0.19 -14.59 17.60
N ALA A 197 -0.02 -14.68 18.92
CA ALA A 197 0.50 -15.90 19.56
C ALA A 197 -0.44 -17.08 19.34
N VAL A 198 -1.75 -16.91 19.52
CA VAL A 198 -2.76 -17.95 19.25
C VAL A 198 -2.71 -18.40 17.80
N LEU A 199 -2.66 -17.46 16.84
CA LEU A 199 -2.55 -17.79 15.40
C LEU A 199 -1.23 -18.51 15.07
N PHE A 200 -0.13 -18.12 15.71
CA PHE A 200 1.15 -18.80 15.56
C PHE A 200 1.08 -20.25 16.06
N PHE A 201 0.51 -20.48 17.25
CA PHE A 201 0.30 -21.83 17.75
C PHE A 201 -0.67 -22.66 16.90
N MET A 202 -1.74 -22.06 16.38
CA MET A 202 -2.63 -22.71 15.40
C MET A 202 -1.88 -23.09 14.11
N SER A 203 -0.94 -22.26 13.66
CA SER A 203 -0.15 -22.56 12.45
C SER A 203 0.88 -23.69 12.65
N ILE A 204 1.38 -23.87 13.87
CA ILE A 204 2.32 -24.95 14.23
C ILE A 204 1.60 -26.25 14.56
N LEU A 205 0.36 -26.16 15.05
CA LEU A 205 -0.48 -27.31 15.40
C LEU A 205 -1.79 -27.25 14.59
N PRO A 206 -1.76 -27.57 13.29
CA PRO A 206 -2.96 -27.50 12.44
C PRO A 206 -4.05 -28.50 12.86
N THR A 207 -3.71 -29.50 13.68
CA THR A 207 -4.64 -30.49 14.24
C THR A 207 -5.15 -30.15 15.64
N PHE A 208 -4.70 -29.04 16.25
CA PHE A 208 -5.12 -28.68 17.60
C PHE A 208 -6.38 -27.82 17.55
N ASP A 209 -7.51 -28.43 17.90
CA ASP A 209 -8.80 -27.76 17.99
C ASP A 209 -8.83 -26.85 19.22
N VAL A 210 -8.60 -25.56 18.98
CA VAL A 210 -8.62 -24.53 20.02
C VAL A 210 -10.02 -24.35 20.62
N GLU A 211 -11.09 -24.64 19.88
CA GLU A 211 -12.45 -24.58 20.40
C GLU A 211 -12.76 -25.74 21.34
N ALA A 212 -12.20 -26.93 21.09
CA ALA A 212 -12.26 -28.06 22.01
C ALA A 212 -11.50 -27.74 23.32
N PHE A 213 -10.29 -27.21 23.22
CA PHE A 213 -9.46 -26.85 24.38
C PHE A 213 -10.06 -25.72 25.24
N MET A 214 -10.62 -24.69 24.61
CA MET A 214 -11.28 -23.58 25.32
C MET A 214 -12.57 -24.03 26.03
N ARG A 215 -13.35 -24.94 25.41
CA ARG A 215 -14.51 -25.54 26.06
C ARG A 215 -14.11 -26.34 27.29
N GLU A 216 -13.09 -27.18 27.19
CA GLU A 216 -12.64 -28.05 28.28
C GLU A 216 -12.15 -27.27 29.51
N ARG A 217 -11.52 -26.10 29.28
CA ARG A 217 -11.06 -25.18 30.34
C ARG A 217 -12.18 -24.33 30.97
N GLN A 218 -13.32 -24.14 30.31
CA GLN A 218 -14.47 -23.43 30.88
C GLN A 218 -15.30 -24.30 31.83
N PHE A 219 -15.17 -25.63 31.77
CA PHE A 219 -15.84 -26.57 32.66
C PHE A 219 -15.07 -26.88 33.95
N THR A 220 -13.92 -26.23 34.19
CA THR A 220 -13.08 -26.47 35.38
C THR A 220 -13.05 -25.31 36.39
N GLN A 221 -13.98 -24.37 36.28
CA GLN A 221 -14.32 -23.43 37.38
C GLN A 221 -15.65 -23.85 38.00
#